data_AF-A0AAV4SHV8-F1
#
_entry.id   AF-A0AAV4SHV8-F1
#
_cell.length_a   1.000
_cell.length_b   1.000
_cell.length_c   1.000
_cell.angle_alpha   90.00
_cell.angle_beta   90.00
_cell.angle_gamma   90.00
#
_symmetry.space_group_name_H-M   'P 1'
#
loop_
_entity.id
_entity.type
_entity.pdbx_description
1 polymer ?
#
loop_
_entity_poly.entity_id
_entity_poly.type
_entity_poly.pdbx_seq_one_letter_code
_entity_poly.pdbx_strand_id
1 'polypeptide(L)'
;MLTNLMADFLPIQQDNALGLLVNGHRYDLDSMDSDPLLDRINEWDYPIFEMKDQAKDLILSQMCYKIFREVGLFEAFKIPVHEFLNYFHAVESGYREKPYHNRMHAADVLHGVYYLTSQPIPGFTQIPSDATDSPLHKTIGV
;
A
#
# COMPACT_ATOMS: atom_id res chain seq x y z
N MET A 1 -2.46 32.15 10.45
CA MET A 1 -1.17 31.48 10.74
C MET A 1 -1.13 30.17 9.94
N LEU A 2 -1.21 30.29 8.60
CA LEU A 2 -1.37 29.16 7.65
C LEU A 2 -0.49 29.44 6.42
N THR A 3 0.82 29.38 6.60
CA THR A 3 1.79 29.41 5.49
C THR A 3 2.99 28.58 5.90
N ASN A 4 3.01 27.31 5.51
CA ASN A 4 4.22 26.52 5.20
C ASN A 4 3.87 25.02 5.06
N LEU A 5 3.13 24.67 4.01
CA LEU A 5 3.03 23.28 3.55
C LEU A 5 3.39 23.14 2.06
N MET A 6 4.16 24.10 1.52
CA MET A 6 4.52 24.18 0.09
C MET A 6 6.02 24.44 -0.15
N ALA A 7 6.85 24.22 0.87
CA ALA A 7 8.30 24.13 0.76
C ALA A 7 8.65 22.95 1.67
N ASP A 8 8.83 21.73 1.17
CA ASP A 8 10.06 21.33 0.49
C ASP A 8 9.79 20.21 -0.53
N PHE A 9 9.15 20.52 -1.66
CA PHE A 9 9.23 19.64 -2.84
C PHE A 9 10.60 19.83 -3.48
N LEU A 10 11.59 19.06 -3.01
CA LEU A 10 12.88 18.90 -3.68
C LEU A 10 12.66 18.45 -5.14
N PRO A 11 13.55 18.84 -6.07
CA PRO A 11 13.38 18.56 -7.49
C PRO A 11 13.26 17.06 -7.76
N ILE A 12 12.33 16.70 -8.66
CA ILE A 12 12.13 15.36 -9.19
C ILE A 12 13.45 14.86 -9.77
N GLN A 13 14.16 13.98 -9.06
CA GLN A 13 15.38 13.36 -9.55
C GLN A 13 15.02 12.08 -10.30
N GLN A 14 15.24 12.13 -11.62
CA GLN A 14 14.97 11.08 -12.59
C GLN A 14 15.43 9.69 -12.16
N ASP A 15 14.58 8.72 -12.49
CA ASP A 15 14.85 7.29 -12.57
C ASP A 15 16.30 7.02 -12.97
N ASN A 16 17.01 6.36 -12.07
CA ASN A 16 18.25 5.67 -12.40
C ASN A 16 18.06 4.20 -11.99
N ALA A 17 18.73 3.28 -12.69
CA ALA A 17 18.57 1.83 -12.63
C ALA A 17 18.86 1.15 -11.26
N LEU A 18 18.80 1.89 -10.15
CA LEU A 18 19.11 1.48 -8.79
C LEU A 18 17.92 1.69 -7.83
N GLY A 19 16.72 1.97 -8.34
CA GLY A 19 15.52 2.23 -7.52
C GLY A 19 15.21 3.71 -7.29
N LEU A 20 14.00 3.95 -6.77
CA LEU A 20 13.40 5.27 -6.56
C LEU A 20 13.94 5.94 -5.30
N LEU A 21 14.33 7.20 -5.40
CA LEU A 21 14.78 7.99 -4.26
C LEU A 21 13.66 8.89 -3.75
N VAL A 22 13.30 8.71 -2.48
CA VAL A 22 12.24 9.43 -1.78
C VAL A 22 12.83 9.97 -0.48
N ASN A 23 12.99 11.29 -0.37
CA ASN A 23 13.56 11.97 0.82
C ASN A 23 14.86 11.33 1.37
N GLY A 24 15.73 10.85 0.48
CA GLY A 24 17.01 10.20 0.86
C GLY A 24 16.91 8.71 1.19
N HIS A 25 15.70 8.14 1.19
CA HIS A 25 15.47 6.70 1.26
C HIS A 25 15.36 6.11 -0.15
N ARG A 26 15.97 4.93 -0.35
CA ARG A 26 15.97 4.22 -1.62
C ARG A 26 14.95 3.09 -1.57
N TYR A 27 14.04 3.07 -2.54
CA TYR A 27 13.13 1.98 -2.82
C TYR A 27 13.63 1.22 -4.05
N ASP A 28 14.18 0.03 -3.83
CA ASP A 28 14.55 -0.87 -4.92
C ASP A 28 13.33 -1.73 -5.27
N LEU A 29 12.65 -1.39 -6.36
CA LEU A 29 11.42 -2.06 -6.76
C LEU A 29 11.64 -3.53 -7.13
N ASP A 30 12.78 -3.85 -7.75
CA ASP A 30 13.11 -5.23 -8.13
C ASP A 30 13.36 -6.08 -6.87
N SER A 31 14.06 -5.51 -5.89
CA SER A 31 14.24 -6.16 -4.58
C SER A 31 12.92 -6.35 -3.86
N MET A 32 12.00 -5.37 -3.91
CA MET A 32 10.69 -5.46 -3.24
C MET A 32 9.73 -6.43 -3.95
N ASP A 33 9.77 -6.48 -5.28
CA ASP A 33 8.94 -7.39 -6.08
C ASP A 33 9.38 -8.87 -5.93
N SER A 34 10.64 -9.11 -5.55
CA SER A 34 11.20 -10.46 -5.31
C SER A 34 11.46 -10.78 -3.84
N ASP A 35 10.95 -9.95 -2.93
CA ASP A 35 11.19 -10.07 -1.50
C ASP A 35 10.37 -11.23 -0.89
N PRO A 36 11.01 -12.27 -0.34
CA PRO A 36 10.31 -13.44 0.15
C PRO A 36 9.43 -13.16 1.37
N LEU A 37 9.69 -12.09 2.12
CA LEU A 37 8.89 -11.71 3.28
C LEU A 37 7.68 -10.88 2.87
N LEU A 38 7.80 -10.05 1.83
CA LEU A 38 6.64 -9.37 1.23
C LEU A 38 5.73 -10.34 0.46
N ASP A 39 6.24 -11.44 -0.07
CA ASP A 39 5.41 -12.46 -0.74
C ASP A 39 4.50 -13.25 0.22
N ARG A 40 4.71 -13.13 1.53
CA ARG A 40 3.93 -13.82 2.57
C ARG A 40 2.68 -13.08 3.02
N ILE A 41 2.30 -11.98 2.39
CA ILE A 41 1.11 -11.17 2.76
C ILE A 41 -0.22 -11.93 2.67
N ASN A 42 -0.24 -13.11 2.05
CA ASN A 42 -1.40 -14.00 2.01
C ASN A 42 -1.47 -14.97 3.21
N GLU A 43 -0.59 -14.82 4.21
CA GLU A 43 -0.61 -15.57 5.46
C GLU A 43 -1.25 -14.76 6.59
N TRP A 44 -2.19 -15.34 7.33
CA TRP A 44 -2.80 -14.64 8.47
C TRP A 44 -1.77 -14.33 9.56
N ASP A 45 -0.97 -15.34 9.91
CA ASP A 45 0.12 -15.24 10.89
C ASP A 45 1.37 -14.62 10.25
N TYR A 46 1.21 -13.46 9.63
CA TYR A 46 2.28 -12.75 8.94
C TYR A 46 3.39 -12.34 9.93
N PRO A 47 4.68 -12.60 9.62
CA PRO A 47 5.81 -12.26 10.48
C PRO A 47 6.13 -10.74 10.47
N ILE A 48 5.20 -9.92 10.97
CA ILE A 48 5.28 -8.45 10.90
C ILE A 48 6.51 -7.86 11.61
N PHE A 49 7.01 -8.53 12.66
CA PHE A 49 8.21 -8.10 13.38
C PHE A 49 9.49 -8.34 12.57
N GLU A 50 9.59 -9.48 11.87
CA GLU A 50 10.69 -9.73 10.94
C GLU A 50 10.68 -8.69 9.82
N MET A 51 9.48 -8.35 9.34
CA MET A 51 9.31 -7.32 8.31
C MET A 51 9.74 -5.94 8.83
N LYS A 52 9.47 -5.63 10.09
CA LYS A 52 9.91 -4.37 10.72
C LYS A 52 11.42 -4.29 10.84
N ASP A 53 12.08 -5.39 11.18
CA ASP A 53 13.53 -5.44 11.29
C ASP A 53 14.21 -5.29 9.92
N GLN A 54 13.64 -5.91 8.89
CA GLN A 54 14.12 -5.81 7.51
C GLN A 54 13.92 -4.41 6.90
N ALA A 55 12.69 -3.89 6.93
CA ALA A 55 12.34 -2.63 6.28
C ALA A 55 12.66 -1.39 7.12
N LYS A 56 12.95 -1.55 8.41
CA LYS A 56 13.25 -0.45 9.35
C LYS A 56 12.14 0.60 9.32
N ASP A 57 12.42 1.81 8.87
CA ASP A 57 11.50 2.93 8.86
C ASP A 57 10.66 3.02 7.58
N LEU A 58 10.68 1.97 6.75
CA LEU A 58 9.98 1.88 5.46
C LEU A 58 8.92 0.77 5.44
N ILE A 59 8.58 0.17 6.58
CA ILE A 59 7.65 -0.96 6.67
C ILE A 59 6.27 -0.64 6.08
N LEU A 60 5.69 0.51 6.41
CA LEU A 60 4.35 0.89 5.98
C LEU A 60 4.33 1.17 4.48
N SER A 61 5.29 1.95 3.97
CA SER A 61 5.38 2.27 2.55
C SER A 61 5.65 1.03 1.69
N GLN A 62 6.50 0.11 2.12
CA GLN A 62 6.73 -1.16 1.42
C GLN A 62 5.50 -2.07 1.45
N MET A 63 4.83 -2.20 2.60
CA MET A 63 3.59 -2.99 2.72
C MET A 63 2.48 -2.42 1.83
N CYS A 64 2.30 -1.11 1.80
CA CYS A 64 1.37 -0.42 0.89
C CYS A 64 1.68 -0.73 -0.57
N TYR A 65 2.95 -0.63 -0.96
CA TYR A 65 3.37 -0.95 -2.33
C TYR A 65 3.02 -2.39 -2.69
N LYS A 66 3.42 -3.37 -1.86
CA LYS A 66 3.17 -4.79 -2.14
C LYS A 66 1.69 -5.09 -2.28
N ILE A 67 0.85 -4.60 -1.37
CA ILE A 67 -0.61 -4.82 -1.44
C ILE A 67 -1.21 -4.16 -2.70
N PHE A 68 -0.79 -2.93 -3.05
CA PHE A 68 -1.31 -2.27 -4.26
C PHE A 68 -0.87 -2.98 -5.55
N ARG A 69 0.32 -3.60 -5.55
CA ARG A 69 0.78 -4.47 -6.65
C ARG A 69 -0.04 -5.74 -6.73
N GLU A 70 -0.20 -6.46 -5.62
CA GLU A 70 -0.93 -7.74 -5.53
C GLU A 70 -2.40 -7.60 -5.94
N VAL A 71 -3.07 -6.54 -5.49
CA VAL A 71 -4.48 -6.25 -5.83
C VAL A 71 -4.62 -5.68 -7.26
N GLY A 72 -3.53 -5.25 -7.90
CA GLY A 72 -3.55 -4.66 -9.23
C GLY A 72 -4.04 -3.19 -9.28
N LEU A 73 -4.04 -2.49 -8.14
CA LEU A 73 -4.57 -1.12 -8.04
C LEU A 73 -3.75 -0.11 -8.84
N PHE A 74 -2.42 -0.31 -8.95
CA PHE A 74 -1.57 0.54 -9.78
C PHE A 74 -2.03 0.57 -11.23
N GLU A 75 -2.32 -0.61 -11.80
CA GLU A 75 -2.75 -0.72 -13.18
C GLU A 75 -4.18 -0.23 -13.38
N ALA A 76 -5.09 -0.61 -12.47
CA ALA A 76 -6.50 -0.27 -12.55
C ALA A 76 -6.75 1.24 -12.53
N PHE A 77 -6.01 1.96 -11.67
CA PHE A 77 -6.20 3.40 -11.46
C PHE A 77 -5.10 4.26 -12.07
N LYS A 78 -4.13 3.66 -12.79
CA LYS A 78 -2.97 4.36 -13.36
C LYS A 78 -2.22 5.19 -12.33
N ILE A 79 -2.05 4.62 -11.13
CA ILE A 79 -1.36 5.28 -10.03
C ILE A 79 0.15 5.26 -10.34
N PRO A 80 0.83 6.41 -10.36
CA PRO A 80 2.25 6.44 -10.59
C PRO A 80 3.01 6.07 -9.29
N VAL A 81 3.92 5.10 -9.41
CA VAL A 81 4.57 4.44 -8.25
C VAL A 81 5.44 5.41 -7.44
N HIS A 82 6.12 6.33 -8.11
CA HIS A 82 7.00 7.29 -7.44
C HIS A 82 6.22 8.23 -6.50
N GLU A 83 5.13 8.83 -6.97
CA GLU A 83 4.26 9.71 -6.17
C GLU A 83 3.58 8.93 -5.05
N PHE A 84 3.19 7.68 -5.31
CA PHE A 84 2.64 6.79 -4.31
C PHE A 84 3.63 6.55 -3.16
N LEU A 85 4.88 6.18 -3.47
CA LEU A 85 5.90 5.93 -2.46
C LEU A 85 6.29 7.23 -1.73
N ASN A 86 6.38 8.35 -2.42
CA ASN A 86 6.57 9.66 -1.79
C ASN A 86 5.48 9.97 -0.76
N TYR A 87 4.22 9.77 -1.14
CA TYR A 87 3.08 10.02 -0.25
C TYR A 87 3.11 9.10 0.97
N PHE A 88 3.24 7.77 0.77
CA PHE A 88 3.23 6.84 1.89
C PHE A 88 4.47 6.94 2.78
N HIS A 89 5.62 7.32 2.23
CA HIS A 89 6.80 7.67 3.03
C HIS A 89 6.55 8.89 3.93
N ALA A 90 5.88 9.92 3.41
CA ALA A 90 5.52 11.10 4.21
C ALA A 90 4.51 10.76 5.31
N VAL A 91 3.51 9.91 5.02
CA VAL A 91 2.57 9.39 6.02
C VAL A 91 3.30 8.58 7.09
N GLU A 92 4.18 7.66 6.68
CA GLU A 92 4.99 6.81 7.56
C GLU A 92 5.89 7.63 8.49
N SER A 93 6.49 8.70 7.98
CA SER A 93 7.29 9.65 8.77
C SER A 93 6.47 10.41 9.81
N GLY A 94 5.15 10.53 9.62
CA GLY A 94 4.23 11.13 10.59
C GLY A 94 3.93 10.25 11.80
N TYR A 95 4.18 8.94 11.74
CA TYR A 95 4.03 8.04 12.88
C TYR A 95 5.19 8.23 13.87
N ARG A 96 4.84 8.51 15.13
CA ARG A 96 5.81 8.67 16.22
C ARG A 96 6.30 7.33 16.75
N GLU A 97 7.49 7.32 17.35
CA GLU A 97 8.02 6.20 18.12
C GLU A 97 7.23 5.99 19.41
N LYS A 98 6.08 5.33 19.29
CA LYS A 98 5.27 4.87 20.42
C LYS A 98 5.42 3.37 20.58
N PRO A 99 5.24 2.83 21.80
CA PRO A 99 5.28 1.39 22.03
C PRO A 99 4.29 0.57 21.19
N TYR A 100 3.17 1.18 20.75
CA TYR A 100 2.14 0.48 19.99
C TYR A 100 1.67 1.24 18.75
N HIS A 101 1.07 2.43 18.89
CA HIS A 101 0.57 3.22 17.75
C HIS A 101 1.69 3.88 16.94
N ASN A 102 2.48 3.07 16.26
CA ASN A 102 3.62 3.42 15.41
C ASN A 102 3.38 2.89 13.97
N ARG A 103 4.36 3.10 13.08
CA ARG A 103 4.27 2.70 11.67
C ARG A 103 4.15 1.18 11.44
N MET A 104 4.71 0.36 12.34
CA MET A 104 4.56 -1.10 12.28
C MET A 104 3.11 -1.50 12.53
N HIS A 105 2.47 -0.95 13.56
CA HIS A 105 1.05 -1.21 13.82
C HIS A 105 0.15 -0.73 12.68
N ALA A 106 0.49 0.38 12.02
CA ALA A 106 -0.22 0.82 10.83
C ALA A 106 -0.11 -0.19 9.67
N ALA A 107 1.09 -0.73 9.45
CA ALA A 107 1.32 -1.78 8.45
C ALA A 107 0.58 -3.08 8.79
N ASP A 108 0.54 -3.46 10.07
CA ASP A 108 -0.18 -4.63 10.56
C ASP A 108 -1.70 -4.51 10.35
N VAL A 109 -2.28 -3.35 10.67
CA VAL A 109 -3.70 -3.08 10.41
C VAL A 109 -4.02 -3.12 8.92
N LEU A 110 -3.16 -2.54 8.08
CA LEU A 110 -3.29 -2.59 6.62
C LEU A 110 -3.28 -4.04 6.11
N HIS A 111 -2.31 -4.84 6.56
CA HIS A 111 -2.22 -6.26 6.23
C HIS A 111 -3.48 -7.02 6.67
N GLY A 112 -3.96 -6.81 7.90
CA GLY A 112 -5.16 -7.46 8.40
C GLY A 112 -6.41 -7.15 7.56
N VAL A 113 -6.59 -5.90 7.14
CA VAL A 113 -7.70 -5.51 6.24
C VAL A 113 -7.54 -6.15 4.86
N TYR A 114 -6.33 -6.14 4.30
CA TYR A 114 -6.05 -6.83 3.04
C TYR A 114 -6.39 -8.32 3.12
N TYR A 115 -5.92 -9.03 4.14
CA TYR A 115 -6.19 -10.45 4.32
C TYR A 115 -7.69 -10.73 4.42
N LEU A 116 -8.40 -10.01 5.29
CA LEU A 116 -9.84 -10.21 5.52
C LEU A 116 -10.70 -9.92 4.29
N THR A 117 -10.21 -9.12 3.34
CA THR A 117 -10.93 -8.75 2.12
C THR A 117 -10.50 -9.51 0.87
N SER A 118 -9.37 -10.22 0.92
CA SER A 118 -8.81 -10.97 -0.22
C SER A 118 -9.00 -12.48 -0.11
N GLN A 119 -9.04 -13.02 1.11
CA GLN A 119 -9.10 -14.48 1.29
C GLN A 119 -10.50 -15.06 1.10
N PRO A 120 -10.61 -16.32 0.64
CA PRO A 120 -11.89 -17.00 0.51
C PRO A 120 -12.64 -17.09 1.84
N ILE A 121 -13.93 -16.74 1.82
CA ILE A 121 -14.81 -16.87 2.96
C ILE A 121 -15.76 -18.06 2.71
N PRO A 122 -15.69 -19.15 3.49
CA PRO A 122 -16.59 -20.29 3.33
C PRO A 122 -18.06 -19.86 3.42
N GLY A 123 -18.85 -20.24 2.42
CA GLY A 123 -20.28 -19.89 2.34
C GLY A 123 -20.59 -18.47 1.84
N PHE A 124 -19.57 -17.66 1.53
CA PHE A 124 -19.79 -16.34 0.94
C PHE A 124 -20.10 -16.47 -0.55
N THR A 125 -21.26 -15.96 -0.96
CA THR A 125 -21.66 -15.94 -2.37
C THR A 125 -21.16 -14.66 -3.01
N GLN A 126 -20.21 -14.77 -3.93
CA GLN A 126 -19.74 -13.64 -4.73
C GLN A 126 -20.80 -13.26 -5.76
N ILE A 127 -21.22 -12.00 -5.76
CA ILE A 127 -22.07 -11.45 -6.81
C ILE A 127 -21.13 -10.95 -7.92
N PRO A 128 -21.25 -11.46 -9.17
CA PRO A 128 -20.40 -11.00 -10.27
C PRO A 128 -20.52 -9.49 -10.49
N SER A 129 -19.40 -8.82 -10.77
CA SER A 129 -19.34 -7.37 -11.03
C SER A 129 -20.26 -6.93 -12.18
N ASP A 130 -20.49 -7.81 -13.15
CA ASP A 130 -21.28 -7.53 -14.36
C ASP A 130 -22.77 -7.84 -14.20
N ALA A 131 -23.22 -8.17 -12.99
CA ALA A 131 -24.63 -8.35 -12.68
C ALA A 131 -25.36 -6.98 -12.71
N THR A 132 -25.61 -6.48 -13.92
CA THR A 132 -26.43 -5.31 -14.23
C THR A 132 -27.93 -5.51 -13.92
N ASP A 133 -28.31 -6.60 -13.25
CA ASP A 133 -29.66 -6.83 -12.77
C ASP A 133 -29.94 -6.09 -11.44
N SER A 134 -29.45 -4.85 -11.32
CA SER A 134 -29.89 -3.95 -10.26
C SER A 134 -31.35 -3.57 -10.52
N PRO A 135 -32.28 -3.85 -9.59
CA PRO A 135 -33.70 -3.50 -9.74
C PRO A 135 -33.95 -2.01 -9.97
N LEU A 136 -32.98 -1.15 -9.66
CA LEU A 136 -33.04 0.31 -9.86
C LEU A 136 -33.03 0.73 -11.33
N HIS A 137 -32.47 -0.08 -12.25
CA HIS A 137 -32.44 0.26 -13.68
C HIS A 137 -33.75 -0.08 -14.43
N LYS A 138 -34.63 -0.91 -13.85
CA LYS A 138 -35.91 -1.32 -14.49
C LYS A 138 -37.04 -0.29 -14.35
N THR A 139 -36.81 0.83 -13.66
CA THR A 139 -37.84 1.85 -13.39
C THR A 139 -37.79 3.04 -14.37
N ILE A 140 -36.80 3.13 -15.25
CA ILE A 140 -36.71 4.22 -16.25
C ILE A 140 -36.79 3.63 -17.65
N GLY A 141 -37.97 3.10 -18.00
CA GLY A 141 -38.36 2.85 -19.38
C GLY A 141 -39.01 4.10 -19.95
N VAL A 142 -38.31 4.77 -20.88
CA VAL A 142 -38.93 5.53 -21.98
C VAL A 142 -38.87 4.64 -23.20
#